data_AF-A0A3D0XCQ5-F1
#
_entry.id   AF-A0A3D0XCQ5-F1
#
_cell.length_a   1.000
_cell.length_b   1.000
_cell.length_c   1.000
_cell.angle_alpha   90.00
_cell.angle_beta   90.00
_cell.angle_gamma   90.00
#
_symmetry.space_group_name_H-M   'P 1'
#
loop_
_entity.id
_entity.type
_entity.pdbx_description
1 polymer ?
#
loop_
_entity_poly.entity_id
_entity_poly.type
_entity_poly.pdbx_seq_one_letter_code
_entity_poly.pdbx_strand_id
1 'polypeptide(L)'
;MTSQEKYALLDKLGLCHRCEKAKPMPNRKYCPECLEKIALDNAKRYDSQKAHEYQARRREIYQQKKEQGICVRCTKKATHGLYCYEHSIGAKRHNLETASRRKRERHERGLIPDFRRENRLCLYCAKPIEEENNTQICNACRKKASEYSAMADKTEWRKWFDTFVFKNSGYNKNKKVIK
;
A
#
# COMPACT_ATOMS: atom_id res chain seq x y z
N MET A 1 -21.69 -11.74 -36.71
CA MET A 1 -21.12 -10.65 -35.89
C MET A 1 -20.57 -11.26 -34.61
N THR A 2 -19.27 -11.15 -34.37
CA THR A 2 -18.64 -11.69 -33.16
C THR A 2 -19.01 -10.86 -31.93
N SER A 3 -18.84 -11.42 -30.73
CA SER A 3 -19.06 -10.69 -29.47
C SER A 3 -18.19 -9.43 -29.37
N GLN A 4 -16.96 -9.50 -29.89
CA GLN A 4 -16.03 -8.37 -29.91
C GLN A 4 -16.48 -7.25 -30.85
N GLU A 5 -16.97 -7.60 -32.05
CA GLU A 5 -17.53 -6.63 -33.00
C GLU A 5 -18.75 -5.90 -32.42
N LYS A 6 -19.61 -6.63 -31.70
CA LYS A 6 -20.78 -6.05 -31.03
C LYS A 6 -20.38 -5.01 -29.98
N TYR A 7 -19.38 -5.32 -29.16
CA TYR A 7 -18.89 -4.41 -28.12
C TYR A 7 -18.29 -3.14 -28.73
N ALA A 8 -17.45 -3.28 -29.76
CA ALA A 8 -16.86 -2.15 -30.44
C ALA A 8 -17.91 -1.25 -31.11
N LEU A 9 -18.99 -1.83 -31.64
CA LEU A 9 -20.12 -1.08 -32.21
C LEU A 9 -20.86 -0.30 -31.12
N LEU A 10 -21.14 -0.91 -29.97
CA LEU A 10 -21.84 -0.25 -28.86
C LEU A 10 -21.00 0.86 -28.22
N ASP A 11 -19.67 0.67 -28.13
CA ASP A 11 -18.73 1.73 -27.72
C ASP A 11 -18.79 2.93 -28.68
N LYS A 12 -18.79 2.69 -30.00
CA LYS A 12 -18.90 3.75 -31.02
C LYS A 12 -20.25 4.48 -30.98
N LEU A 13 -21.33 3.75 -30.74
CA LEU A 13 -22.69 4.31 -30.65
C LEU A 13 -22.96 4.98 -29.30
N GLY A 14 -22.07 4.80 -28.31
CA GLY A 14 -22.26 5.34 -26.97
C GLY A 14 -23.47 4.73 -26.27
N LEU A 15 -23.68 3.42 -26.42
CA LEU A 15 -24.82 2.70 -25.87
C LEU A 15 -24.38 1.70 -24.80
N CYS A 16 -25.29 1.41 -23.86
CA CYS A 16 -25.08 0.44 -22.80
C CYS A 16 -24.82 -0.96 -23.36
N HIS A 17 -23.75 -1.61 -22.90
CA HIS A 17 -23.34 -2.94 -23.36
C HIS A 17 -24.27 -4.08 -22.88
N ARG A 18 -25.24 -3.79 -22.01
CA ARG A 18 -26.19 -4.76 -21.46
C ARG A 18 -27.58 -4.60 -22.07
N CYS A 19 -28.11 -3.38 -22.16
CA CYS A 19 -29.47 -3.13 -22.65
C CYS A 19 -29.52 -2.56 -24.07
N GLU A 20 -28.39 -2.08 -24.62
CA GLU A 20 -28.25 -1.61 -26.01
C GLU A 20 -29.15 -0.42 -26.37
N LYS A 21 -29.79 0.22 -25.39
CA LYS A 21 -30.80 1.28 -25.59
C LYS A 21 -30.39 2.63 -24.99
N ALA A 22 -29.95 2.62 -23.73
CA ALA A 22 -29.63 3.83 -22.98
C ALA A 22 -28.14 4.18 -23.07
N LYS A 23 -27.83 5.46 -22.89
CA LYS A 23 -26.44 5.93 -22.80
C LYS A 23 -25.76 5.39 -21.53
N PRO A 24 -24.48 4.98 -21.61
CA PRO A 24 -23.74 4.57 -20.44
C PRO A 24 -23.38 5.77 -19.57
N MET A 25 -23.13 5.50 -18.29
CA MET A 25 -22.65 6.50 -17.35
C MET A 25 -21.21 6.93 -17.71
N PRO A 26 -20.74 8.15 -17.37
CA PRO A 26 -19.40 8.60 -17.72
C PRO A 26 -18.31 7.64 -17.22
N ASN A 27 -17.35 7.31 -18.08
CA ASN A 27 -16.28 6.33 -17.82
C ASN A 27 -16.78 4.92 -17.43
N ARG A 28 -18.02 4.57 -17.81
CA ARG A 28 -18.61 3.22 -17.62
C ARG A 28 -19.13 2.68 -18.94
N LYS A 29 -19.37 1.36 -18.99
CA LYS A 29 -19.91 0.65 -20.17
C LYS A 29 -21.42 0.39 -20.09
N TYR A 30 -22.05 0.70 -18.96
CA TYR A 30 -23.45 0.38 -18.68
C TYR A 30 -24.22 1.63 -18.27
N CYS A 31 -25.52 1.64 -18.56
CA CYS A 31 -26.43 2.68 -18.09
C CYS A 31 -26.71 2.54 -16.58
N PRO A 32 -27.26 3.58 -15.93
CA PRO A 32 -27.54 3.57 -14.49
C PRO A 32 -28.41 2.38 -14.04
N GLU A 33 -29.50 2.09 -14.76
CA GLU A 33 -30.39 0.97 -14.43
C GLU A 33 -29.69 -0.39 -14.52
N CYS A 34 -28.86 -0.58 -15.54
CA CYS A 34 -28.11 -1.83 -15.68
C CYS A 34 -27.04 -1.95 -14.61
N LEU A 35 -26.41 -0.84 -14.19
CA LEU A 35 -25.45 -0.84 -13.08
C LEU A 35 -26.13 -1.20 -11.76
N GLU A 36 -27.33 -0.68 -11.49
CA GLU A 36 -28.10 -1.03 -10.30
C GLU A 36 -28.47 -2.51 -10.28
N LYS A 37 -28.96 -3.05 -11.41
CA LYS A 37 -29.21 -4.49 -11.54
C LYS A 37 -27.94 -5.32 -11.32
N ILE A 38 -26.81 -4.92 -11.90
CA ILE A 38 -25.51 -5.59 -11.65
C ILE A 38 -25.15 -5.53 -10.16
N ALA A 39 -25.35 -4.38 -9.52
CA ALA A 39 -25.03 -4.20 -8.10
C ALA A 39 -25.88 -5.12 -7.22
N LEU A 40 -27.19 -5.20 -7.46
CA LEU A 40 -28.10 -6.10 -6.76
C LEU A 40 -27.75 -7.57 -7.00
N ASP A 41 -27.46 -7.95 -8.25
CA ASP A 41 -27.05 -9.31 -8.59
C ASP A 41 -25.73 -9.69 -7.90
N ASN A 42 -24.76 -8.77 -7.87
CA ASN A 42 -23.49 -8.97 -7.19
C ASN A 42 -23.65 -9.05 -5.67
N ALA A 43 -24.51 -8.23 -5.07
CA ALA A 43 -24.81 -8.27 -3.64
C ALA A 43 -25.46 -9.60 -3.24
N LYS A 44 -26.42 -10.09 -4.03
CA LYS A 44 -27.06 -11.40 -3.82
C LYS A 44 -26.08 -12.57 -3.90
N ARG A 45 -25.08 -12.47 -4.78
CA ARG A 45 -24.06 -13.51 -4.98
C ARG A 45 -22.86 -13.37 -4.05
N TYR A 46 -22.76 -12.26 -3.32
CA TYR A 46 -21.60 -12.03 -2.46
C TYR A 46 -21.71 -12.88 -1.21
N ASP A 47 -20.73 -13.76 -1.05
CA ASP A 47 -20.57 -14.62 0.12
C ASP A 47 -19.29 -14.19 0.86
N SER A 48 -19.47 -13.66 2.08
CA SER A 48 -18.39 -13.18 2.92
C SER A 48 -17.45 -14.30 3.37
N GLN A 49 -17.99 -15.50 3.63
CA GLN A 49 -17.21 -16.64 4.07
C GLN A 49 -16.31 -17.11 2.94
N LYS A 50 -16.87 -17.29 1.74
CA LYS A 50 -16.10 -17.66 0.55
C LYS A 50 -15.04 -16.62 0.19
N ALA A 51 -15.33 -15.33 0.38
CA ALA A 51 -14.35 -14.26 0.19
C ALA A 51 -13.20 -14.35 1.20
N HIS A 52 -13.49 -14.66 2.47
CA HIS A 52 -12.48 -14.86 3.51
C HIS A 52 -11.60 -16.08 3.22
N GLU A 53 -12.20 -17.22 2.88
CA GLU A 53 -11.49 -18.45 2.49
C GLU A 53 -10.59 -18.24 1.27
N TYR A 54 -11.08 -17.51 0.27
CA TYR A 54 -10.29 -17.15 -0.91
C TYR A 54 -9.06 -16.31 -0.53
N GLN A 55 -9.20 -15.36 0.40
CA GLN A 55 -8.07 -14.57 0.88
C GLN A 55 -7.07 -15.42 1.67
N ALA A 56 -7.54 -16.33 2.54
CA ALA A 56 -6.69 -17.26 3.27
C ALA A 56 -5.87 -18.12 2.31
N ARG A 57 -6.53 -18.76 1.34
CA ARG A 57 -5.88 -19.57 0.30
C ARG A 57 -4.85 -18.77 -0.52
N ARG A 58 -5.12 -17.49 -0.83
CA ARG A 58 -4.14 -16.63 -1.51
C ARG A 58 -2.88 -16.39 -0.67
N ARG A 59 -3.01 -16.27 0.66
CA ARG A 59 -1.87 -16.12 1.56
C ARG A 59 -1.05 -17.41 1.62
N GLU A 60 -1.71 -18.57 1.66
CA GLU A 60 -1.05 -19.88 1.63
C GLU A 60 -0.25 -20.08 0.34
N ILE A 61 -0.86 -19.86 -0.82
CA ILE A 61 -0.17 -19.96 -2.13
C ILE A 61 1.02 -19.01 -2.19
N TYR A 62 0.90 -17.82 -1.63
CA TYR A 62 2.00 -16.87 -1.56
C TYR A 62 3.18 -17.41 -0.72
N GLN A 63 2.91 -18.01 0.45
CA GLN A 63 3.96 -18.62 1.28
C GLN A 63 4.59 -19.82 0.60
N GLN A 64 3.78 -20.71 0.00
CA GLN A 64 4.28 -21.86 -0.75
C GLN A 64 5.23 -21.42 -1.89
N LYS A 65 4.84 -20.42 -2.67
CA LYS A 65 5.71 -19.88 -3.73
C LYS A 65 7.01 -19.28 -3.17
N LYS A 66 6.93 -18.58 -2.05
CA LYS A 66 8.10 -18.01 -1.37
C LYS A 66 9.07 -19.10 -0.91
N GLU A 67 8.56 -20.16 -0.29
CA GLU A 67 9.35 -21.30 0.18
C GLU A 67 9.98 -22.09 -0.98
N GLN A 68 9.24 -22.27 -2.06
CA GLN A 68 9.70 -22.96 -3.28
C GLN A 68 10.64 -22.11 -4.13
N GLY A 69 10.90 -20.84 -3.77
CA GLY A 69 11.72 -19.93 -4.58
C GLY A 69 11.10 -19.62 -5.94
N ILE A 70 9.78 -19.57 -6.02
CA ILE A 70 8.99 -19.25 -7.22
C ILE A 70 8.53 -17.80 -7.13
N CYS A 71 8.50 -17.11 -8.28
CA CYS A 71 8.02 -15.74 -8.36
C CYS A 71 6.55 -15.64 -7.89
N VAL A 72 6.28 -14.79 -6.90
CA VAL A 72 4.93 -14.65 -6.32
C VAL A 72 3.87 -14.10 -7.29
N ARG A 73 4.29 -13.47 -8.40
CA ARG A 73 3.39 -12.94 -9.46
C ARG A 73 3.13 -13.92 -10.59
N CYS A 74 4.08 -14.80 -10.90
CA CYS A 74 3.93 -15.79 -11.96
C CYS A 74 4.29 -17.18 -11.44
N THR A 75 4.88 -18.01 -12.28
CA THR A 75 5.29 -19.40 -11.98
C THR A 75 6.78 -19.64 -12.29
N LYS A 76 7.49 -18.64 -12.82
CA LYS A 76 8.94 -18.71 -13.09
C LYS A 76 9.73 -18.70 -11.77
N LYS A 77 10.95 -19.24 -11.77
CA LYS A 77 11.87 -19.18 -10.63
C LYS A 77 12.15 -17.73 -10.20
N ALA A 78 12.17 -17.47 -8.89
CA ALA A 78 12.51 -16.18 -8.33
C ALA A 78 14.03 -16.01 -8.32
N THR A 79 14.53 -15.03 -9.06
CA THR A 79 15.97 -14.70 -9.13
C THR A 79 16.32 -13.48 -8.29
N HIS A 80 15.33 -12.62 -8.02
CA HIS A 80 15.53 -11.34 -7.33
C HIS A 80 14.54 -11.20 -6.18
N GLY A 81 14.89 -11.83 -5.06
CA GLY A 81 14.05 -11.92 -3.88
C GLY A 81 12.80 -12.75 -4.17
N LEU A 82 11.63 -12.10 -4.14
CA LEU A 82 10.32 -12.76 -4.33
C LEU A 82 9.86 -12.79 -5.79
N TYR A 83 10.61 -12.16 -6.71
CA TYR A 83 10.22 -12.00 -8.10
C TYR A 83 11.23 -12.62 -9.07
N CYS A 84 10.76 -12.97 -10.27
CA CYS A 84 11.64 -13.16 -11.42
C CYS A 84 12.18 -11.80 -11.92
N TYR A 85 13.19 -11.84 -12.79
CA TYR A 85 13.82 -10.64 -13.35
C TYR A 85 12.80 -9.62 -13.91
N GLU A 86 11.92 -10.05 -14.81
CA GLU A 86 10.90 -9.20 -15.44
C GLU A 86 9.98 -8.51 -14.42
N HIS A 87 9.42 -9.29 -13.49
CA HIS A 87 8.53 -8.75 -12.45
C HIS A 87 9.25 -7.88 -11.44
N SER A 88 10.54 -8.12 -11.20
CA SER A 88 11.35 -7.25 -10.34
C SER A 88 11.55 -5.87 -10.95
N ILE A 89 11.78 -5.78 -12.27
CA ILE A 89 11.88 -4.51 -12.99
C ILE A 89 10.52 -3.80 -13.00
N GLY A 90 9.44 -4.52 -13.30
CA GLY A 90 8.09 -3.98 -13.27
C GLY A 90 7.72 -3.41 -11.90
N ALA A 91 8.05 -4.13 -10.82
CA ALA A 91 7.84 -3.67 -9.46
C ALA A 91 8.68 -2.41 -9.14
N LYS A 92 9.95 -2.37 -9.54
CA LYS A 92 10.80 -1.18 -9.38
C LYS A 92 10.21 0.04 -10.11
N ARG A 93 9.82 -0.11 -11.38
CA ARG A 93 9.19 0.97 -12.16
C ARG A 93 7.91 1.49 -11.51
N HIS A 94 7.02 0.59 -11.09
CA HIS A 94 5.78 0.96 -10.43
C HIS A 94 6.01 1.66 -9.08
N ASN A 95 7.00 1.21 -8.30
CA ASN A 95 7.36 1.84 -7.04
C ASN A 95 7.92 3.25 -7.25
N LEU A 96 8.75 3.45 -8.29
CA LEU A 96 9.26 4.77 -8.67
C LEU A 96 8.12 5.71 -9.08
N GLU A 97 7.21 5.25 -9.94
CA GLU A 97 6.05 6.03 -10.36
C GLU A 97 5.16 6.41 -9.17
N THR A 98 4.90 5.45 -8.27
CA THR A 98 4.11 5.69 -7.06
C THR A 98 4.81 6.67 -6.13
N ALA A 99 6.13 6.58 -5.96
CA ALA A 99 6.91 7.51 -5.17
C ALA A 99 6.86 8.93 -5.76
N SER A 100 7.03 9.06 -7.08
CA SER A 100 6.92 10.34 -7.80
C SER A 100 5.52 10.95 -7.68
N ARG A 101 4.47 10.14 -7.84
CA ARG A 101 3.08 10.59 -7.65
C ARG A 101 2.85 11.09 -6.23
N ARG A 102 3.24 10.31 -5.21
CA ARG A 102 3.14 10.71 -3.80
C ARG A 102 3.94 11.97 -3.49
N LYS A 103 5.10 12.15 -4.13
CA LYS A 103 5.88 13.39 -4.03
C LYS A 103 5.08 14.56 -4.60
N ARG A 104 4.52 14.46 -5.81
CA ARG A 104 3.68 15.51 -6.41
C ARG A 104 2.44 15.84 -5.56
N GLU A 105 1.71 14.83 -5.10
CA GLU A 105 0.56 15.03 -4.19
C GLU A 105 0.97 15.75 -2.90
N ARG A 106 2.16 15.45 -2.37
CA ARG A 106 2.73 16.19 -1.22
C ARG A 106 3.03 17.65 -1.58
N HIS A 107 3.55 17.91 -2.78
CA HIS A 107 3.78 19.28 -3.28
C HIS A 107 2.47 20.05 -3.41
N GLU A 108 1.44 19.47 -4.02
CA GLU A 108 0.10 20.06 -4.16
C GLU A 108 -0.52 20.40 -2.79
N ARG A 109 -0.26 19.58 -1.77
CA ARG A 109 -0.70 19.83 -0.38
C ARG A 109 0.15 20.86 0.39
N GLY A 110 1.18 21.46 -0.23
CA GLY A 110 2.07 22.43 0.43
C GLY A 110 2.95 21.83 1.55
N LEU A 111 3.13 20.51 1.55
CA LEU A 111 3.97 19.77 2.50
C LEU A 111 5.41 19.67 2.00
N ILE A 112 5.92 20.70 1.31
CA ILE A 112 7.24 20.75 0.69
C ILE A 112 8.28 21.11 1.75
N PRO A 113 9.17 20.18 2.14
CA PRO A 113 10.18 20.49 3.15
C PRO A 113 11.17 21.57 2.69
N ASP A 114 11.46 21.63 1.39
CA ASP A 114 12.47 22.55 0.83
C ASP A 114 11.98 24.00 0.80
N PHE A 115 10.77 24.25 0.26
CA PHE A 115 10.13 25.57 0.33
C PHE A 115 9.99 26.09 1.76
N ARG A 116 9.62 25.21 2.71
CA ARG A 116 9.51 25.59 4.12
C ARG A 116 10.87 25.92 4.74
N ARG A 117 11.93 25.17 4.40
CA ARG A 117 13.30 25.49 4.82
C ARG A 117 13.77 26.85 4.30
N GLU A 118 13.53 27.12 3.02
CA GLU A 118 13.94 28.38 2.37
C GLU A 118 13.22 29.60 2.93
N ASN A 119 11.93 29.47 3.27
CA ASN A 119 11.11 30.58 3.79
C ASN A 119 11.10 30.65 5.34
N ARG A 120 12.01 29.93 6.03
CA ARG A 120 12.04 29.81 7.50
C ARG A 120 10.67 29.49 8.12
N LEU A 121 9.94 28.57 7.51
CA LEU A 121 8.65 28.05 7.99
C LEU A 121 8.86 26.69 8.67
N CYS A 122 8.17 26.47 9.78
CA CYS A 122 8.21 25.23 10.53
C CYS A 122 7.79 24.04 9.66
N LEU A 123 8.60 22.98 9.63
CA LEU A 123 8.29 21.77 8.87
C LEU A 123 7.00 21.07 9.32
N TYR A 124 6.56 21.26 10.57
CA TYR A 124 5.36 20.63 11.13
C TYR A 124 4.10 21.47 10.91
N CYS A 125 4.10 22.72 11.38
CA CYS A 125 2.90 23.56 11.38
C CYS A 125 2.88 24.66 10.32
N ALA A 126 3.92 24.79 9.50
CA ALA A 126 4.08 25.81 8.46
C ALA A 126 4.08 27.27 8.94
N LYS A 127 4.13 27.52 10.25
CA LYS A 127 4.27 28.87 10.82
C LYS A 127 5.72 29.36 10.73
N PRO A 128 5.96 30.67 10.64
CA PRO A 128 7.32 31.22 10.68
C PRO A 128 8.04 30.76 11.95
N ILE A 129 9.32 30.42 11.79
CA ILE A 129 10.22 30.02 12.88
C ILE A 129 10.75 31.29 13.53
N GLU A 130 10.87 31.26 14.86
CA GLU A 130 11.43 32.37 15.63
C GLU A 130 12.87 32.68 15.17
N GLU A 131 13.29 33.95 15.11
CA GLU A 131 14.59 34.34 14.53
C GLU A 131 15.77 33.70 15.26
N GLU A 132 15.68 33.60 16.58
CA GLU A 132 16.67 32.99 17.48
C GLU A 132 16.74 31.46 17.37
N ASN A 133 15.75 30.84 16.72
CA ASN A 133 15.65 29.40 16.60
C ASN A 133 16.31 28.92 15.29
N ASN A 134 17.47 28.26 15.44
CA ASN A 134 18.25 27.70 14.34
C ASN A 134 17.77 26.31 13.88
N THR A 135 16.66 25.81 14.42
CA THR A 135 16.10 24.51 14.02
C THR A 135 15.06 24.66 12.91
N GLN A 136 14.69 23.56 12.27
CA GLN A 136 13.66 23.54 11.21
C GLN A 136 12.21 23.43 11.75
N ILE A 137 12.04 23.61 13.06
CA ILE A 137 10.78 23.41 13.78
C ILE A 137 10.59 24.57 14.76
N CYS A 138 9.41 25.19 14.82
CA CYS A 138 9.14 26.25 15.80
C CYS A 138 9.15 25.71 17.25
N ASN A 139 9.38 26.60 18.22
CA ASN A 139 9.49 26.22 19.62
C ASN A 139 8.22 25.52 20.15
N ALA A 140 7.05 25.93 19.67
CA ALA A 140 5.77 25.30 20.04
C ALA A 140 5.68 23.82 19.58
N CYS A 141 6.08 23.53 18.33
CA CYS A 141 6.10 22.16 17.82
C CYS A 141 7.21 21.33 18.49
N ARG A 142 8.36 21.95 18.81
CA ARG A 142 9.44 21.31 19.56
C ARG A 142 9.01 20.92 20.98
N LYS A 143 8.32 21.82 21.68
CA LYS A 143 7.76 21.56 23.01
C LYS A 143 6.75 20.41 22.99
N LYS A 144 5.79 20.44 22.06
CA LYS A 144 4.84 19.33 21.87
C LYS A 144 5.54 18.00 21.58
N ALA A 145 6.56 17.99 20.70
CA ALA A 145 7.32 16.78 20.41
C ALA A 145 8.06 16.25 21.65
N SER A 146 8.59 17.14 22.49
CA SER A 146 9.18 16.78 23.79
C SER A 146 8.16 16.22 24.76
N GLU A 147 6.97 16.82 24.86
CA GLU A 147 5.85 16.34 25.69
C GLU A 147 5.38 14.96 25.22
N TYR A 148 5.19 14.75 23.92
CA TYR A 148 4.88 13.43 23.36
C TYR A 148 6.01 12.42 23.60
N SER A 149 7.28 12.83 23.51
CA SER A 149 8.43 11.95 23.81
C SER A 149 8.53 11.62 25.30
N ALA A 150 8.05 12.49 26.19
CA ALA A 150 7.96 12.25 27.62
C ALA A 150 6.76 11.37 27.98
N MET A 151 5.62 11.54 27.31
CA MET A 151 4.42 10.71 27.45
C MET A 151 4.53 9.33 26.79
N ALA A 152 5.38 9.20 25.76
CA ALA A 152 5.71 7.91 25.16
C ALA A 152 6.45 7.10 26.22
N ASP A 153 5.71 6.31 26.97
CA ASP A 153 6.19 5.51 28.08
C ASP A 153 7.35 4.62 27.62
N LYS A 154 8.56 5.07 27.94
CA LYS A 154 9.81 4.37 27.59
C LYS A 154 9.95 3.07 28.38
N THR A 155 9.12 2.84 29.40
CA THR A 155 9.25 1.69 30.29
C THR A 155 8.49 0.47 29.80
N GLU A 156 7.28 0.59 29.24
CA GLU A 156 6.57 -0.56 28.66
C GLU A 156 7.24 -1.07 27.38
N TRP A 157 7.66 -0.17 26.48
CA TRP A 157 8.32 -0.59 25.25
C TRP A 157 9.70 -1.20 25.50
N ARG A 158 10.50 -0.66 26.45
CA ARG A 158 11.76 -1.29 26.87
C ARG A 158 11.56 -2.60 27.62
N LYS A 159 10.59 -2.69 28.54
CA LYS A 159 10.26 -3.96 29.22
C LYS A 159 9.82 -5.04 28.23
N TRP A 160 9.04 -4.67 27.21
CA TRP A 160 8.66 -5.56 26.11
C TRP A 160 9.87 -5.92 25.22
N PHE A 161 10.74 -4.96 24.89
CA PHE A 161 11.94 -5.21 24.08
C PHE A 161 12.95 -6.12 24.80
N ASP A 162 13.19 -5.90 26.10
CA ASP A 162 14.08 -6.71 26.94
C ASP A 162 13.54 -8.13 27.14
N THR A 163 12.22 -8.30 27.28
CA THR A 163 11.59 -9.63 27.37
C THR A 163 11.56 -10.39 26.03
N PHE A 164 11.55 -9.69 24.89
CA PHE A 164 11.47 -10.30 23.56
C PHE A 164 12.83 -10.60 22.92
N VAL A 165 13.86 -9.77 23.18
CA VAL A 165 15.20 -9.93 22.57
C VAL A 165 16.10 -10.90 23.34
N PHE A 166 15.96 -11.02 24.66
CA PHE A 166 16.82 -11.90 25.48
C PHE A 166 16.31 -13.33 25.70
N LYS A 167 15.11 -13.69 25.20
CA LYS A 167 14.64 -15.10 25.23
C LYS A 167 15.09 -15.96 24.04
N ASN A 168 15.81 -15.39 23.05
CA ASN A 168 16.26 -16.12 21.86
C ASN A 168 17.77 -16.38 21.78
N SER A 169 18.53 -16.24 22.88
CA SER A 169 19.91 -16.75 22.98
C SER A 169 19.99 -18.17 23.55
N GLY A 170 18.98 -18.99 23.27
CA GLY A 170 18.87 -20.38 23.72
C GLY A 170 18.80 -21.36 22.56
N TYR A 171 19.72 -21.28 21.59
CA TYR A 171 19.88 -22.38 20.63
C TYR A 171 21.32 -22.47 20.09
N ASN A 172 21.88 -23.69 20.22
CA ASN A 172 23.08 -24.27 19.59
C ASN A 172 24.44 -23.98 20.28
N LYS A 173 25.33 -24.93 20.62
CA LYS A 173 25.59 -26.31 20.17
C LYS A 173 26.34 -27.12 21.24
N ASN A 174 26.11 -28.44 21.25
CA ASN A 174 27.07 -29.52 21.53
C ASN A 174 28.51 -29.12 21.88
N LYS A 175 28.99 -29.58 23.05
CA LYS A 175 30.33 -30.19 23.21
C LYS A 175 30.25 -31.29 24.27
N LYS A 176 30.19 -32.54 23.79
CA LYS A 176 30.56 -33.72 24.57
C LYS A 176 32.02 -33.55 25.00
N VAL A 177 32.30 -33.67 26.29
CA VAL A 177 33.63 -33.99 26.80
C VAL A 177 33.55 -35.42 27.29
N ILE A 178 34.32 -36.27 26.60
CA ILE A 178 34.56 -37.69 26.91
C ILE A 178 35.35 -37.73 28.23
N LYS A 179 34.96 -38.65 29.12
CA LYS A 179 35.76 -39.05 30.30
C LYS A 179 36.88 -39.97 29.88
#